data_AF-A0A7Y2E9C5-F1
#
_entry.id   AF-A0A7Y2E9C5-F1
#
_cell.length_a   1.000
_cell.length_b   1.000
_cell.length_c   1.000
_cell.angle_alpha   90.00
_cell.angle_beta   90.00
_cell.angle_gamma   90.00
#
_symmetry.space_group_name_H-M   'P 1'
#
loop_
_entity.id
_entity.type
_entity.pdbx_description
1 polymer ?
#
loop_
_entity_poly.entity_id
_entity_poly.type
_entity_poly.pdbx_seq_one_letter_code
_entity_poly.pdbx_strand_id
1 'polypeptide(L)'
;YFSSPIYFLPNLDDGEQLEKLRERMIVFAFGQGQWEDPEESWRMAKILGNKGVPNRVDPWGPDYDHNWPTWRTMLPKYLSEMA
;
A
#
# COMPACT_ATOMS: atom_id res chain seq x y z
N TYR A 1 11.42 15.15 -3.62
CA TYR A 1 10.91 15.04 -2.23
C TYR A 1 9.41 14.81 -2.21
N PHE A 2 8.56 15.80 -2.53
CA PHE A 2 7.10 15.69 -2.41
C PHE A 2 6.38 14.75 -3.41
N SER A 3 7.07 14.22 -4.41
CA SER A 3 6.48 13.29 -5.40
C SER A 3 6.52 11.83 -4.98
N SER A 4 7.18 11.49 -3.86
CA SER A 4 7.19 10.13 -3.33
C SER A 4 6.85 10.15 -1.83
N PRO A 5 5.71 9.56 -1.44
CA PRO A 5 5.23 9.55 -0.05
C PRO A 5 6.24 9.02 0.96
N ILE A 6 7.04 8.03 0.57
CA ILE A 6 8.10 7.47 1.41
C ILE A 6 9.08 8.53 1.92
N TYR A 7 9.31 9.61 1.17
CA TYR A 7 10.23 10.67 1.58
C TYR A 7 9.59 11.77 2.41
N PHE A 8 8.35 12.16 2.12
CA PHE A 8 7.73 13.31 2.81
C PHE A 8 6.81 12.93 3.97
N LEU A 9 6.17 11.76 3.94
CA LEU A 9 5.25 11.35 5.02
C LEU A 9 5.92 11.19 6.39
N PRO A 10 7.16 10.68 6.52
CA PRO A 10 7.80 10.62 7.84
C PRO A 10 7.87 11.99 8.53
N ASN A 11 8.03 13.05 7.76
CA ASN A 11 8.13 14.44 8.22
C ASN A 11 6.83 15.24 8.05
N LEU A 12 5.71 14.57 7.75
CA LEU A 12 4.41 15.22 7.74
C LEU A 12 3.94 15.36 9.19
N ASP A 13 3.81 16.61 9.65
CA ASP A 13 3.28 16.95 10.97
C ASP A 13 1.77 16.70 11.05
N ASP A 14 1.25 16.65 12.27
CA ASP A 14 -0.19 16.56 12.49
C ASP A 14 -0.91 17.77 11.89
N GLY A 15 -2.04 17.52 11.23
CA GLY A 15 -2.81 18.52 10.52
C GLY A 15 -3.86 17.89 9.62
N GLU A 16 -4.63 18.73 8.93
CA GLU A 16 -5.81 18.30 8.15
C GLU A 16 -5.50 17.18 7.15
N GLN A 17 -4.33 17.20 6.51
CA GLN A 17 -3.92 16.18 5.55
C GLN A 17 -3.71 14.81 6.21
N LEU A 18 -3.04 14.80 7.37
CA LEU A 18 -2.76 13.54 8.08
C LEU A 18 -4.03 12.99 8.72
N GLU A 19 -4.89 13.84 9.27
CA GLU A 19 -6.21 13.44 9.79
C GLU A 19 -7.06 12.78 8.69
N LYS A 20 -7.13 13.37 7.50
CA LYS A 20 -7.83 12.75 6.37
C LYS A 20 -7.27 11.40 5.96
N LEU A 21 -5.94 11.22 6.03
CA LEU A 21 -5.33 9.92 5.75
C LEU A 21 -5.70 8.87 6.82
N ARG A 22 -5.77 9.26 8.10
CA ARG A 22 -6.15 8.37 9.22
C ARG A 22 -7.59 7.83 9.09
N GLU A 23 -8.45 8.51 8.36
CA GLU A 23 -9.81 8.07 8.05
C GLU A 23 -9.90 7.08 6.87
N ARG A 24 -8.79 6.70 6.23
CA ARG A 24 -8.78 5.83 5.05
C ARG A 24 -8.03 4.53 5.33
N MET A 25 -8.46 3.47 4.66
CA MET A 25 -7.75 2.20 4.65
C MET A 25 -6.91 2.09 3.38
N ILE A 26 -5.59 1.90 3.53
CA ILE A 26 -4.67 1.70 2.41
C ILE A 26 -4.30 0.22 2.32
N VAL A 27 -4.45 -0.38 1.14
CA VAL A 27 -4.05 -1.78 0.90
C VAL A 27 -2.94 -1.84 -0.13
N PHE A 28 -1.84 -2.48 0.24
CA PHE A 28 -0.74 -2.83 -0.65
C PHE A 28 -0.90 -4.30 -1.05
N ALA A 29 -1.43 -4.52 -2.24
CA ALA A 29 -1.55 -5.83 -2.86
C ALA A 29 -0.46 -5.98 -3.92
N PHE A 30 0.32 -7.05 -3.85
CA PHE A 30 1.39 -7.32 -4.81
C PHE A 30 1.66 -8.82 -4.96
N GLY A 31 2.28 -9.18 -6.08
CA GLY A 31 2.80 -10.53 -6.31
C GLY A 31 4.23 -10.69 -5.78
N GLN A 32 4.74 -11.91 -5.74
CA GLN A 32 6.15 -12.17 -5.40
C GLN A 32 6.90 -12.86 -6.55
N GLY A 33 6.33 -12.80 -7.76
CA GLY A 33 6.92 -13.27 -9.00
C GLY A 33 7.87 -12.25 -9.61
N GLN A 34 7.97 -12.25 -10.93
CA GLN A 34 8.89 -11.39 -11.67
C GLN A 34 8.54 -9.90 -11.53
N TRP A 35 9.61 -9.08 -11.46
CA TRP A 35 9.57 -7.62 -11.51
C TRP A 35 8.85 -6.94 -10.34
N GLU A 36 8.80 -7.61 -9.20
CA GLU A 36 8.26 -7.06 -7.95
C GLU A 36 9.37 -6.54 -7.04
N ASP A 37 9.05 -5.53 -6.23
CA ASP A 37 9.88 -5.05 -5.11
C ASP A 37 9.03 -4.99 -3.82
N PRO A 38 8.81 -6.15 -3.17
CA PRO A 38 7.94 -6.23 -2.00
C PRO A 38 8.38 -5.34 -0.83
N GLU A 39 9.70 -5.09 -0.69
CA GLU A 39 10.26 -4.37 0.45
C GLU A 39 9.74 -2.93 0.50
N GLU A 40 9.55 -2.28 -0.65
CA GLU A 40 9.03 -0.91 -0.69
C GLU A 40 7.57 -0.81 -0.22
N SER A 41 6.75 -1.84 -0.45
CA SER A 41 5.39 -1.89 0.09
C SER A 41 5.39 -2.03 1.62
N TRP A 42 6.24 -2.92 2.15
CA TRP A 42 6.41 -3.07 3.60
C TRP A 42 6.98 -1.81 4.26
N ARG A 43 7.93 -1.16 3.61
CA ARG A 43 8.51 0.11 4.05
C ARG A 43 7.45 1.20 4.15
N MET A 44 6.63 1.35 3.12
CA MET A 44 5.52 2.31 3.12
C MET A 44 4.47 1.98 4.18
N ALA A 45 4.09 0.71 4.34
CA ALA A 45 3.17 0.25 5.38
C ALA A 45 3.66 0.62 6.79
N LYS A 46 4.97 0.44 7.07
CA LYS A 46 5.58 0.86 8.34
C LYS A 46 5.49 2.37 8.56
N ILE A 47 5.75 3.17 7.52
CA ILE A 47 5.66 4.64 7.61
C ILE A 47 4.22 5.07 7.92
N LEU A 48 3.23 4.51 7.23
CA LEU A 48 1.81 4.78 7.46
C LEU A 48 1.38 4.35 8.86
N GLY A 49 1.77 3.15 9.29
CA GLY A 49 1.47 2.62 10.63
C GLY A 49 2.04 3.49 11.75
N ASN A 50 3.29 3.96 11.60
CA ASN A 50 3.92 4.89 12.55
C ASN A 50 3.18 6.24 12.66
N LYS A 51 2.42 6.62 11.62
CA LYS A 51 1.60 7.84 11.61
C LYS A 51 0.15 7.60 12.00
N GLY A 52 -0.21 6.36 12.39
CA GLY A 52 -1.57 5.97 12.76
C GLY A 52 -2.53 5.84 11.59
N VAL A 53 -2.01 5.73 10.35
CA VAL A 53 -2.85 5.54 9.16
C VAL A 53 -3.16 4.05 8.98
N PRO A 54 -4.44 3.64 8.97
CA PRO A 54 -4.83 2.25 8.77
C PRO A 54 -4.31 1.72 7.44
N ASN A 55 -3.58 0.59 7.50
CA ASN A 55 -3.08 -0.04 6.30
C ASN A 55 -2.93 -1.56 6.45
N ARG A 56 -2.90 -2.27 5.32
CA ARG A 56 -2.68 -3.72 5.22
C ARG A 56 -1.78 -4.02 4.03
N VAL A 57 -0.87 -4.97 4.21
CA VAL A 57 -0.07 -5.57 3.14
C VAL A 57 -0.61 -6.97 2.86
N ASP A 58 -0.84 -7.31 1.59
CA ASP A 58 -1.39 -8.60 1.16
C ASP A 58 -0.52 -9.19 0.02
N PRO A 59 0.49 -10.01 0.35
CA PRO A 59 1.35 -10.66 -0.63
C PRO A 59 0.67 -11.91 -1.21
N TRP A 60 0.56 -11.99 -2.53
CA TRP A 60 -0.15 -13.10 -3.22
C TRP A 60 0.72 -14.30 -3.59
N GLY A 61 2.02 -14.25 -3.33
CA GLY A 61 2.94 -15.37 -3.58
C GLY A 61 3.66 -15.30 -4.94
N PRO A 62 4.59 -16.25 -5.17
CA PRO A 62 5.53 -16.23 -6.29
C PRO A 62 4.90 -16.48 -7.66
N ASP A 63 3.68 -16.99 -7.70
CA ASP A 63 2.95 -17.28 -8.95
C ASP A 63 2.35 -16.02 -9.61
N TYR A 64 2.52 -14.86 -8.98
CA TYR A 64 1.97 -13.58 -9.43
C TYR A 64 3.10 -12.61 -9.74
N ASP A 65 3.26 -12.27 -11.02
CA ASP A 65 4.21 -11.27 -11.49
C ASP A 65 3.62 -9.85 -11.43
N HIS A 66 4.48 -8.83 -11.56
CA HIS A 66 4.08 -7.43 -11.72
C HIS A 66 3.48 -7.13 -13.11
N ASN A 67 2.32 -7.72 -13.41
CA ASN A 67 1.68 -7.61 -14.71
C ASN A 67 0.15 -7.48 -14.61
N TRP A 68 -0.48 -7.10 -15.74
CA TRP A 68 -1.92 -6.86 -15.76
C TRP A 68 -2.79 -8.08 -15.38
N PRO A 69 -2.46 -9.35 -15.79
CA PRO A 69 -3.26 -10.51 -15.40
C PRO A 69 -3.35 -10.71 -13.89
N THR A 70 -2.24 -10.48 -13.16
CA THR A 70 -2.21 -10.47 -11.70
C THR A 70 -3.23 -9.47 -11.16
N TRP A 71 -3.18 -8.20 -11.60
CA TRP A 71 -4.08 -7.17 -11.08
C TRP A 71 -5.55 -7.42 -11.42
N ARG A 72 -5.86 -7.97 -12.60
CA ARG A 72 -7.22 -8.37 -12.96
C ARG A 72 -7.77 -9.44 -12.02
N THR A 73 -6.91 -10.34 -11.55
CA THR A 73 -7.28 -11.40 -10.61
C THR A 73 -7.44 -10.85 -9.19
N MET A 74 -6.56 -9.93 -8.80
CA MET A 74 -6.55 -9.31 -7.47
C MET A 74 -7.74 -8.38 -7.21
N LEU A 75 -8.07 -7.50 -8.16
CA LEU A 75 -9.00 -6.39 -7.94
C LEU A 75 -10.39 -6.82 -7.42
N PRO A 76 -11.05 -7.85 -7.98
CA PRO A 76 -12.38 -8.27 -7.51
C PRO A 76 -12.41 -8.67 -6.03
N LYS A 77 -11.35 -9.29 -5.49
CA LYS A 77 -11.24 -9.64 -4.07
C LYS A 77 -11.38 -8.40 -3.20
N TYR A 78 -10.60 -7.36 -3.48
CA TYR A 78 -10.57 -6.15 -2.64
C TYR A 78 -11.85 -5.32 -2.79
N LEU A 79 -12.43 -5.25 -3.99
CA LEU A 79 -13.74 -4.63 -4.17
C LEU A 79 -14.81 -5.34 -3.35
N SER A 80 -14.77 -6.68 -3.28
CA SER A 80 -15.72 -7.44 -2.46
C SER A 80 -15.50 -7.29 -0.95
N GLU A 81 -14.27 -7.05 -0.50
CA GLU A 81 -13.94 -6.85 0.92
C GLU A 81 -14.27 -5.43 1.42
N MET A 82 -14.36 -4.47 0.51
CA MET A 82 -14.51 -3.04 0.81
C MET A 82 -15.85 -2.43 0.38
N ALA A 83 -16.73 -3.24 -0.22
CA ALA A 83 -18.12 -2.87 -0.52
C ALA A 83 -18.96 -2.89 0.76
#